data_AF-A0A2Z3UJ18-F1
#
_entry.id   AF-A0A2Z3UJ18-F1
#
_cell.length_a   1.000
_cell.length_b   1.000
_cell.length_c   1.000
_cell.angle_alpha   90.00
_cell.angle_beta   90.00
_cell.angle_gamma   90.00
#
_symmetry.space_group_name_H-M   'P 1'
#
loop_
_entity.id
_entity.type
_entity.pdbx_description
1 polymer ?
#
loop_
_entity_poly.entity_id
_entity_poly.type
_entity_poly.pdbx_seq_one_letter_code
_entity_poly.pdbx_strand_id
1 'polypeptide(L)' 'MPSEVVSDTLADPKVSPEAFSAVVALTVEICENPWLVGSDHLGEDPDWREIIIPKGYGIAEYRINRADHNVILTRIVLF' A
#
# COMPACT_ATOMS: atom_id res chain seq x y z
N MET A 1 -1.14 -8.90 10.67
CA MET A 1 0.28 -8.81 10.25
C MET A 1 0.32 -8.13 8.90
N PRO A 2 1.25 -7.20 8.63
CA PRO A 2 1.61 -6.89 7.25
C PRO A 2 1.87 -8.21 6.52
N SER A 3 1.44 -8.34 5.27
CA SER A 3 1.79 -9.50 4.47
C SER A 3 3.32 -9.62 4.42
N GLU A 4 3.88 -10.84 4.50
CA GLU A 4 5.34 -11.07 4.47
C GLU A 4 6.01 -10.35 3.28
N VAL A 5 5.28 -10.26 2.16
CA VAL A 5 5.68 -9.56 0.93
C VAL A 5 5.97 -8.07 1.15
N VAL A 6 5.22 -7.38 2.01
CA VAL A 6 5.46 -5.95 2.31
C VAL A 6 6.76 -5.79 3.10
N SER A 7 6.98 -6.66 4.09
CA SER A 7 8.19 -6.63 4.91
C SER A 7 9.43 -6.96 4.09
N ASP A 8 9.34 -7.91 3.17
CA ASP A 8 10.45 -8.29 2.29
C ASP A 8 10.83 -7.16 1.32
N THR A 9 9.85 -6.51 0.68
CA THR A 9 10.12 -5.37 -0.21
C THR A 9 10.76 -4.20 0.54
N LEU A 10 10.33 -3.93 1.77
CA LEU A 10 10.88 -2.84 2.58
C LEU A 10 12.24 -3.15 3.20
N ALA A 11 12.58 -4.44 3.35
CA ALA A 11 13.87 -4.90 3.84
C ALA A 11 14.94 -4.98 2.73
N ASP A 12 14.57 -4.85 1.45
CA ASP A 12 15.53 -4.90 0.34
C ASP A 12 16.44 -3.66 0.35
N PRO A 13 17.76 -3.82 0.58
CA PRO A 13 18.71 -2.70 0.60
C PRO A 13 18.87 -2.00 -0.76
N LYS A 14 18.31 -2.54 -1.84
CA LYS A 14 18.31 -1.93 -3.18
C LYS A 14 17.20 -0.90 -3.37
N VAL A 15 16.21 -0.84 -2.48
CA VAL A 15 15.17 0.19 -2.53
C VAL A 15 15.80 1.53 -2.22
N SER A 16 15.57 2.52 -3.09
CA SER A 16 16.09 3.86 -2.84
C SER A 16 15.42 4.47 -1.59
N PRO A 17 16.14 5.30 -0.81
CA PRO A 17 15.57 5.99 0.33
C PRO A 17 14.32 6.79 -0.02
N GLU A 18 14.25 7.34 -1.23
CA GLU A 18 13.11 8.11 -1.74
C GLU A 18 11.88 7.22 -1.99
N ALA A 19 12.08 6.05 -2.59
CA ALA A 19 10.99 5.09 -2.83
C ALA A 19 10.46 4.52 -1.50
N PHE A 20 11.37 4.18 -0.58
CA PHE A 20 11.01 3.74 0.77
C PHE A 20 10.19 4.82 1.50
N SER A 21 10.67 6.07 1.48
CA SER A 21 9.97 7.19 2.12
C SER A 21 8.59 7.43 1.52
N ALA A 22 8.44 7.28 0.20
CA ALA A 22 7.15 7.41 -0.47
C ALA A 22 6.16 6.30 -0.06
N VAL A 23 6.63 5.06 0.08
CA VAL A 23 5.81 3.95 0.57
C VAL A 23 5.34 4.21 2.01
N VAL A 24 6.25 4.65 2.88
CA VAL A 24 5.91 4.94 4.29
C VAL A 24 4.89 6.07 4.37
N ALA A 25 5.10 7.17 3.64
CA ALA A 25 4.17 8.29 3.61
C ALA A 25 2.78 7.86 3.11
N LEU A 26 2.72 7.12 2.00
CA LEU A 26 1.47 6.59 1.47
C LEU A 26 0.77 5.65 2.46
N THR A 27 1.52 4.81 3.18
CA THR A 27 0.95 3.91 4.20
C THR A 27 0.26 4.70 5.32
N VAL A 28 0.86 5.81 5.75
CA VAL A 28 0.24 6.72 6.74
C VAL A 28 -1.03 7.33 6.18
N GLU A 29 -1.00 7.85 4.94
CA GLU A 29 -2.18 8.44 4.29
C GLU A 29 -3.34 7.43 4.16
N ILE A 30 -3.03 6.18 3.80
CA ILE A 30 -4.02 5.09 3.72
C ILE A 30 -4.63 4.79 5.10
N CYS A 31 -3.83 4.80 6.15
CA CYS A 31 -4.32 4.60 7.52
C CYS A 31 -5.25 5.74 7.98
N GLU A 32 -4.98 6.97 7.57
CA GLU A 32 -5.83 8.14 7.89
C GLU A 32 -7.12 8.16 7.07
N ASN A 33 -7.04 7.85 5.78
CA ASN A 33 -8.17 7.75 4.88
C ASN A 33 -8.00 6.57 3.90
N PRO A 34 -8.64 5.42 4.15
CA PRO A 34 -8.51 4.25 3.26
C PRO A 34 -9.16 4.41 1.88
N TRP A 35 -9.88 5.50 1.62
CA TRP A 35 -10.53 5.80 0.34
C TRP A 35 -9.86 7.01 -0.33
N LEU A 36 -8.53 6.98 -0.44
CA LEU A 36 -7.77 8.02 -1.11
C LEU A 36 -8.22 8.24 -2.56
N VAL A 37 -8.10 9.48 -3.03
CA VAL A 37 -8.30 9.82 -4.45
C VAL A 37 -7.25 9.10 -5.28
N GLY A 38 -7.68 8.44 -6.37
CA GLY A 38 -6.79 7.62 -7.21
C GLY A 38 -6.48 6.25 -6.61
N SER A 39 -7.15 5.88 -5.52
CA SER A 39 -7.24 4.48 -5.12
C SER A 39 -8.46 3.84 -5.78
N ASP A 40 -8.21 2.81 -6.56
CA ASP A 40 -9.22 2.10 -7.34
C ASP A 40 -9.58 0.77 -6.68
N HIS A 41 -10.82 0.32 -6.89
CA HIS A 41 -11.28 -0.99 -6.44
C HIS A 41 -10.66 -2.07 -7.32
N LEU A 42 -10.07 -3.09 -6.69
CA LEU A 42 -9.45 -4.22 -7.37
C LEU A 42 -10.35 -5.47 -7.34
N GLY A 43 -10.77 -5.94 -8.51
CA GLY A 43 -11.54 -7.17 -8.67
C GLY A 43 -13.00 -7.06 -8.22
N GLU A 44 -13.52 -8.12 -7.59
CA GLU A 44 -14.92 -8.16 -7.12
C GLU A 44 -15.07 -7.78 -5.65
N ASP A 45 -13.99 -7.74 -4.87
CA ASP A 45 -14.01 -7.44 -3.44
C ASP A 45 -14.01 -5.92 -3.20
N PRO A 46 -15.13 -5.30 -2.80
CA PRO A 46 -15.27 -3.84 -2.72
C PRO A 46 -14.32 -3.17 -1.73
N ASP A 47 -13.68 -3.95 -0.86
CA ASP A 47 -12.72 -3.48 0.13
C ASP A 47 -11.26 -3.70 -0.28
N TRP A 48 -10.99 -4.40 -1.39
CA TRP A 48 -9.65 -4.51 -1.96
C TRP A 48 -9.38 -3.34 -2.89
N ARG A 49 -8.27 -2.66 -2.65
CA ARG A 49 -7.87 -1.45 -3.35
C ARG A 49 -6.45 -1.51 -3.85
N GLU A 50 -6.20 -0.79 -4.94
CA GLU A 50 -4.87 -0.47 -5.42
C GLU A 50 -4.69 1.05 -5.51
N ILE A 51 -3.44 1.51 -5.44
CA ILE A 51 -3.07 2.91 -5.62
C ILE A 51 -1.63 3.01 -6.12
N ILE A 52 -1.37 4.00 -6.97
CA ILE A 52 -0.01 4.31 -7.43
C ILE A 52 0.80 4.96 -6.30
N ILE A 53 1.99 4.43 -6.05
CA ILE A 53 2.95 5.04 -5.13
C ILE A 53 3.41 6.37 -5.73
N PRO A 54 3.36 7.50 -4.97
CA PRO A 54 3.70 8.82 -5.47
C PRO A 54 5.02 8.85 -6.26
N LYS A 55 5.09 9.75 -7.26
CA LYS A 55 6.20 9.85 -8.22
C LYS A 55 6.37 8.63 -9.13
N GLY A 56 5.40 7.70 -9.14
CA GLY A 56 5.42 6.53 -10.01
C GLY A 56 6.41 5.47 -9.57
N TYR A 57 6.70 5.37 -8.27
CA TYR A 57 7.64 4.37 -7.75
C TYR A 57 7.09 2.94 -7.77
N GLY A 58 5.79 2.76 -7.99
CA GLY A 58 5.18 1.45 -7.97
C GLY A 58 3.69 1.46 -7.71
N ILE A 59 3.16 0.31 -7.29
CA ILE A 59 1.76 0.08 -6.93
C ILE A 59 1.72 -0.49 -5.52
N ALA A 60 0.80 0.04 -4.70
CA ALA A 60 0.44 -0.53 -3.41
C ALA A 60 -0.98 -1.11 -3.49
N GLU A 61 -1.12 -2.38 -3.12
CA GLU A 61 -2.42 -3.02 -2.92
C GLU A 61 -2.68 -3.14 -1.42
N TYR A 62 -3.92 -2.86 -1.02
CA TYR A 62 -4.35 -2.97 0.36
C TYR A 62 -5.82 -3.38 0.45
N ARG A 63 -6.20 -3.89 1.61
CA ARG A 63 -7.58 -4.27 1.91
C ARG A 63 -8.07 -3.54 3.15
N ILE A 64 -9.28 -2.98 3.05
CA ILE A 64 -9.97 -2.37 4.18
C ILE A 64 -10.67 -3.49 4.96
N ASN A 65 -10.31 -3.67 6.23
CA ASN A 65 -11.05 -4.53 7.13
C ASN A 65 -11.96 -3.67 8.01
N ARG A 66 -13.23 -3.58 7.59
CA ARG A 66 -14.24 -2.79 8.31
C ARG A 66 -14.60 -3.37 9.67
N ALA A 67 -14.51 -4.70 9.84
CA ALA A 67 -14.86 -5.36 11.10
C ALA A 67 -13.84 -5.05 12.20
N ASP A 68 -12.56 -5.08 11.86
CA ASP A 68 -11.46 -4.84 12.80
C ASP A 68 -10.94 -3.40 12.76
N HIS A 69 -11.62 -2.52 12.02
CA HIS A 69 -11.28 -1.10 11.84
C HIS A 69 -9.80 -0.87 11.49
N ASN A 70 -9.27 -1.67 10.57
CA ASN A 70 -7.88 -1.55 10.13
C ASN A 70 -7.74 -1.67 8.61
N VAL A 71 -6.56 -1.32 8.13
CA VAL A 71 -6.15 -1.55 6.75
C VAL A 71 -5.00 -2.54 6.73
N ILE A 72 -5.07 -3.49 5.80
CA ILE A 72 -4.04 -4.51 5.61
C ILE A 72 -3.34 -4.21 4.29
N LEU A 73 -2.09 -3.79 4.34
CA LEU A 73 -1.25 -3.66 3.15
C LEU A 73 -0.90 -5.08 2.64
N THR A 74 -1.41 -5.43 1.47
CA THR A 74 -1.33 -6.80 0.92
C THR A 74 -0.16 -6.96 -0.03
N ARG A 75 0.23 -5.91 -0.76
CA ARG A 75 1.35 -5.97 -1.71
C ARG A 75 1.96 -4.60 -1.96
N ILE A 76 3.27 -4.57 -2.14
CA ILE A 76 4.00 -3.45 -2.73
C ILE A 76 4.80 -3.99 -3.91
N VAL A 77 4.60 -3.41 -5.09
CA VAL A 77 5.38 -3.69 -6.29
C VAL A 77 6.07 -2.40 -6.71
N LEU A 78 7.39 -2.35 -6.53
CA LEU A 78 8.21 -1.21 -6.97
C LEU A 78 8.64 -1.38 -8.43
N PHE A 79 8.86 -0.26 -9.13
CA PHE A 79 9.35 -0.21 -10.51
C PHE A 79 10.85 0.07 -10.60
#